data_AF-A0A7K5A683-F1
#
_entry.id   AF-A0A7K5A683-F1
#
_cell.length_a   1.000
_cell.length_b   1.000
_cell.length_c   1.000
_cell.angle_alpha   90.00
_cell.angle_beta   90.00
_cell.angle_gamma   90.00
#
_symmetry.space_group_name_H-M   'P 1'
#
loop_
_entity.id
_entity.type
_entity.pdbx_description
1 polymer ?
#
loop_
_entity_poly.entity_id
_entity_poly.type
_entity_poly.pdbx_seq_one_letter_code
_entity_poly.pdbx_strand_id
1 'polypeptide(L)'
;TAIIGRYKLSVQSTASGSSSPTSLGTFVLLFNPWSSGDDVFMPNKAECEEYVLEEFGIIFAGNKNHISSFGWNFGQFQEDILNICLSMLDRSLNYRQDPDTDVSHRNDPKYLGRVLSAMVNANDDQGVLLGNWSGNYEGGKSPSSWTGSVEILQSWKKSGFKPVKYGQCWVFAAVLTTVLRCLGIPTRAITNFSSAHDADGNLRVDEFYDASGNHLDRAADSIWNFHVWNESWFSRSDLGPSYSGWQVLDATPQEESEGIYQCGPASRHAIKEGEVDLDYDCPFVFAEVNADCMYWNYDPATRKKTLIFSQSTEIGQFISTKAVGRDDRVDVTNDYKYEEGSKKERDIFKKARKKLGLEDKFDPTAPTQEEIDQKPDISGKFKVAGPFEVGKDLSLTLVLENLQSDAKTVHVNMTAWSTVYTRRPVHEIWKDSITVTLSPKEEKQFPIKISYTEYQRQLTTDKMIQVTALCHVEGGIQVLVQRDITLDNPAIDIQVLGEAKVNKEVDVEVIFTNPIEAEVMDCVLHIQGNDLLRGILEIAAPQLKAGEKSTTKFKLTPFETGPKHLLVNFSCDKFPDIKTFKVVNV
;
A
#
# COMPACT_ATOMS: atom_id res chain seq x y z
N THR A 1 22.83 -1.77 25.99
CA THR A 1 22.03 -2.91 25.50
C THR A 1 22.91 -3.76 24.59
N ALA A 2 22.64 -5.06 24.45
CA ALA A 2 23.45 -5.92 23.57
C ALA A 2 23.10 -5.66 22.09
N ILE A 3 24.06 -5.90 21.20
CA ILE A 3 23.91 -5.74 19.75
C ILE A 3 23.22 -7.01 19.19
N ILE A 4 22.26 -6.89 18.27
CA ILE A 4 21.70 -8.10 17.63
C ILE A 4 22.67 -8.66 16.58
N GLY A 5 22.60 -9.96 16.30
CA GLY A 5 23.37 -10.58 15.23
C GLY A 5 23.97 -11.92 15.59
N ARG A 6 24.98 -12.33 14.81
CA ARG A 6 25.69 -13.60 15.01
C ARG A 6 26.84 -13.42 16.00
N TYR A 7 26.85 -14.25 17.03
CA TYR A 7 27.87 -14.27 18.06
C TYR A 7 28.69 -15.56 18.02
N LYS A 8 29.96 -15.45 18.41
CA LYS A 8 30.83 -16.59 18.73
C LYS A 8 31.07 -16.61 20.23
N LEU A 9 30.72 -17.72 20.88
CA LEU A 9 30.97 -17.93 22.30
C LEU A 9 32.27 -18.71 22.49
N SER A 10 33.17 -18.22 23.34
CA SER A 10 34.42 -18.90 23.70
C SER A 10 34.66 -18.82 25.20
N VAL A 11 35.31 -19.83 25.77
CA VAL A 11 35.68 -19.89 27.19
C VAL A 11 37.19 -19.92 27.33
N GLN A 12 37.73 -19.07 28.20
CA GLN A 12 39.14 -19.10 28.57
C GLN A 12 39.25 -19.62 30.00
N SER A 13 39.80 -20.83 30.17
CA SER A 13 40.07 -21.40 31.48
C SER A 13 41.44 -20.96 31.98
N THR A 14 41.49 -20.31 33.14
CA THR A 14 42.74 -19.92 33.80
C THR A 14 43.49 -21.12 34.37
N ALA A 15 42.85 -22.30 34.48
CA ALA A 15 43.41 -23.52 35.07
C ALA A 15 44.20 -24.39 34.08
N SER A 16 43.98 -24.26 32.76
CA SER A 16 44.58 -25.14 31.76
C SER A 16 45.97 -24.70 31.28
N GLY A 17 46.49 -23.55 31.76
CA GLY A 17 47.75 -22.96 31.29
C GLY A 17 47.73 -22.49 29.82
N SER A 18 46.59 -22.64 29.13
CA SER A 18 46.39 -22.19 27.75
C SER A 18 46.03 -20.71 27.72
N SER A 19 46.78 -19.92 26.95
CA SER A 19 46.49 -18.49 26.73
C SER A 19 45.38 -18.26 25.69
N SER A 20 44.97 -19.27 24.93
CA SER A 20 43.95 -19.14 23.89
C SER A 20 42.54 -19.56 24.38
N PRO A 21 41.49 -18.76 24.09
CA PRO A 21 40.11 -19.14 24.35
C PRO A 21 39.71 -20.38 23.54
N THR A 22 38.95 -21.29 24.17
CA THR A 22 38.34 -22.45 23.51
C THR A 22 36.96 -22.07 22.97
N SER A 23 36.73 -22.25 21.67
CA SER A 23 35.42 -21.96 21.04
C SER A 23 34.36 -22.95 21.50
N LEU A 24 33.23 -22.45 22.01
CA LEU A 24 32.07 -23.26 22.42
C LEU A 24 31.04 -23.40 21.31
N GLY A 25 30.91 -22.40 20.43
CA GLY A 25 29.96 -22.42 19.32
C GLY A 25 29.56 -21.03 18.88
N THR A 26 28.47 -20.97 18.10
CA THR A 26 27.84 -19.73 17.65
C THR A 26 26.38 -19.69 18.06
N PHE A 27 25.83 -18.49 18.20
CA PHE A 27 24.41 -18.27 18.43
C PHE A 27 23.96 -16.97 17.76
N VAL A 28 22.66 -16.80 17.59
CA VAL A 28 22.06 -15.55 17.13
C VAL A 28 21.38 -14.87 18.32
N LEU A 29 21.64 -13.58 18.49
CA LEU A 29 20.92 -12.72 19.43
C LEU A 29 19.98 -11.81 18.63
N LEU A 30 18.72 -11.72 19.04
CA LEU A 30 17.68 -10.88 18.44
C LEU A 30 17.12 -9.91 19.49
N PHE A 31 16.31 -8.95 19.04
CA PHE A 31 15.52 -8.14 19.96
C PHE A 31 14.51 -8.98 20.75
N ASN A 32 14.17 -8.53 21.95
CA ASN A 32 13.29 -9.28 22.84
C ASN A 32 12.03 -8.49 23.24
N PRO A 33 10.93 -8.62 22.49
CA PRO A 33 9.69 -7.88 22.77
C PRO A 33 8.96 -8.37 24.03
N TRP A 34 9.40 -9.47 24.66
CA TRP A 34 8.88 -9.94 25.95
C TRP A 34 9.65 -9.38 27.16
N SER A 35 10.81 -8.74 26.96
CA SER A 35 11.64 -8.21 28.03
C SER A 35 11.34 -6.75 28.30
N SER A 36 10.87 -6.41 29.50
CA SER A 36 10.57 -5.01 29.89
C SER A 36 11.78 -4.08 29.92
N GLY A 37 13.00 -4.62 29.82
CA GLY A 37 14.24 -3.85 29.71
C GLY A 37 14.74 -3.67 28.27
N ASP A 38 14.01 -4.18 27.28
CA ASP A 38 14.32 -4.01 25.85
C ASP A 38 13.53 -2.83 25.26
N ASP A 39 14.12 -2.11 24.31
CA ASP A 39 13.50 -0.96 23.66
C ASP A 39 12.29 -1.37 22.80
N VAL A 40 12.21 -2.63 22.37
CA VAL A 40 11.07 -3.17 21.60
C VAL A 40 9.98 -3.81 22.47
N PHE A 41 10.03 -3.63 23.79
CA PHE A 41 9.10 -4.29 24.71
C PHE A 41 7.64 -3.99 24.38
N MET A 42 6.86 -5.05 24.15
CA MET A 42 5.43 -4.98 23.91
C MET A 42 4.69 -5.70 25.05
N PRO A 43 3.95 -4.97 25.91
CA PRO A 43 3.40 -5.55 27.13
C PRO A 43 2.24 -6.52 26.88
N ASN A 44 1.52 -6.37 25.76
CA ASN A 44 0.38 -7.22 25.43
C ASN A 44 0.85 -8.48 24.68
N LYS A 45 0.67 -9.64 25.32
CA LYS A 45 1.07 -10.92 24.73
C LYS A 45 0.37 -11.22 23.40
N ALA A 46 -0.92 -10.90 23.26
CA ALA A 46 -1.64 -11.15 22.02
C ALA A 46 -1.12 -10.28 20.87
N GLU A 47 -0.66 -9.07 21.17
CA GLU A 47 0.01 -8.21 20.20
C GLU A 47 1.40 -8.76 19.84
N CYS A 48 2.15 -9.34 20.78
CA CYS A 48 3.39 -10.05 20.44
C CYS A 48 3.14 -11.25 19.51
N GLU A 49 2.07 -12.02 19.75
CA GLU A 49 1.68 -13.12 18.86
C GLU A 49 1.42 -12.58 17.44
N GLU A 50 0.59 -11.55 17.28
CA GLU A 50 0.24 -10.98 15.97
C GLU A 50 1.42 -10.27 15.28
N TYR A 51 2.20 -9.49 16.03
CA TYR A 51 3.17 -8.54 15.46
C TYR A 51 4.60 -9.08 15.44
N VAL A 52 4.86 -10.28 15.96
CA VAL A 52 6.17 -10.94 15.93
C VAL A 52 6.05 -12.38 15.40
N LEU A 53 5.10 -13.16 15.92
CA LEU A 53 5.04 -14.61 15.66
C LEU A 53 4.14 -15.01 14.50
N GLU A 54 3.08 -14.26 14.22
CA GLU A 54 2.17 -14.55 13.11
C GLU A 54 2.92 -14.41 11.75
N GLU A 55 2.88 -15.46 10.94
CA GLU A 55 3.52 -15.51 9.63
C GLU A 55 2.56 -15.18 8.48
N PHE A 56 1.25 -15.16 8.74
CA PHE A 56 0.23 -14.77 7.77
C PHE A 56 -0.28 -13.34 8.02
N GLY A 57 -0.22 -12.51 6.99
CA GLY A 57 -0.72 -11.15 6.99
C GLY A 57 -1.92 -10.95 6.08
N ILE A 58 -2.58 -9.81 6.26
CA ILE A 58 -3.58 -9.28 5.33
C ILE A 58 -3.17 -7.86 4.97
N ILE A 59 -3.18 -7.56 3.68
CA ILE A 59 -2.91 -6.23 3.15
C ILE A 59 -4.21 -5.70 2.55
N PHE A 60 -4.55 -4.46 2.91
CA PHE A 60 -5.69 -3.76 2.35
C PHE A 60 -5.27 -2.98 1.11
N ALA A 61 -6.15 -2.91 0.12
CA ALA A 61 -5.93 -2.28 -1.18
C ALA A 61 -7.26 -1.77 -1.76
N GLY A 62 -7.24 -1.29 -3.00
CA GLY A 62 -8.42 -0.74 -3.68
C GLY A 62 -8.45 0.77 -3.59
N ASN A 63 -9.56 1.36 -3.16
CA ASN A 63 -9.65 2.80 -2.95
C ASN A 63 -10.60 3.12 -1.78
N LYS A 64 -10.66 4.39 -1.35
CA LYS A 64 -11.46 4.81 -0.19
C LYS A 64 -12.97 4.49 -0.30
N ASN A 65 -13.50 4.33 -1.52
CA ASN A 65 -14.91 3.98 -1.75
C ASN A 65 -15.15 2.46 -1.78
N HIS A 66 -14.10 1.65 -1.96
CA HIS A 66 -14.16 0.20 -2.06
C HIS A 66 -12.83 -0.42 -1.63
N ILE A 67 -12.76 -0.80 -0.35
CA ILE A 67 -11.57 -1.39 0.26
C ILE A 67 -11.62 -2.91 0.04
N SER A 68 -10.63 -3.42 -0.65
CA SER A 68 -10.39 -4.86 -0.82
C SER A 68 -9.21 -5.30 0.04
N SER A 69 -8.98 -6.61 0.12
CA SER A 69 -7.85 -7.17 0.85
C SER A 69 -7.39 -8.49 0.24
N PHE A 70 -6.12 -8.80 0.43
CA PHE A 70 -5.56 -10.11 0.09
C PHE A 70 -4.58 -10.57 1.17
N GLY A 71 -4.44 -11.90 1.29
CA GLY A 71 -3.50 -12.50 2.23
C GLY A 71 -2.06 -12.43 1.72
N TRP A 72 -1.11 -12.43 2.65
CA TRP A 72 0.32 -12.43 2.37
C TRP A 72 1.05 -13.39 3.31
N ASN A 73 1.97 -14.19 2.78
CA ASN A 73 2.85 -15.01 3.59
C ASN A 73 4.13 -14.24 3.95
N PHE A 74 4.23 -13.72 5.18
CA PHE A 74 5.46 -13.14 5.69
C PHE A 74 6.55 -14.19 5.86
N GLY A 75 6.21 -15.33 6.48
CA GLY A 75 7.06 -16.52 6.55
C GLY A 75 8.42 -16.31 7.21
N GLN A 76 8.49 -15.50 8.28
CA GLN A 76 9.75 -15.15 8.95
C GLN A 76 10.49 -16.35 9.58
N PHE A 77 9.81 -17.49 9.80
CA PHE A 77 10.41 -18.72 10.34
C PHE A 77 10.73 -19.76 9.27
N GLN A 78 10.41 -19.47 8.00
CA GLN A 78 10.72 -20.37 6.90
C GLN A 78 12.23 -20.49 6.69
N GLU A 79 12.63 -21.58 6.03
CA GLU A 79 14.03 -21.95 5.87
C GLU A 79 14.88 -20.79 5.32
N ASP A 80 16.01 -20.55 5.99
CA ASP A 80 17.05 -19.58 5.62
C ASP A 80 16.65 -18.09 5.71
N ILE A 81 15.39 -17.76 6.03
CA ILE A 81 14.91 -16.37 6.12
C ILE A 81 15.67 -15.57 7.18
N LEU A 82 15.86 -16.11 8.39
CA LEU A 82 16.68 -15.46 9.42
C LEU A 82 18.11 -15.19 8.95
N ASN A 83 18.71 -16.12 8.21
CA ASN A 83 20.07 -15.94 7.72
C ASN A 83 20.15 -14.84 6.66
N ILE A 84 19.15 -14.74 5.80
CA ILE A 84 19.02 -13.70 4.78
C ILE A 84 18.85 -12.33 5.46
N CYS A 85 17.94 -12.22 6.43
CA CYS A 85 17.70 -10.98 7.17
C CYS A 85 18.97 -10.48 7.87
N LEU A 86 19.71 -11.37 8.54
CA LEU A 86 21.00 -10.99 9.15
C LEU A 86 22.05 -10.57 8.11
N SER A 87 22.10 -11.25 6.96
CA SER A 87 23.05 -10.92 5.88
C SER A 87 22.69 -9.60 5.17
N MET A 88 21.44 -9.16 5.26
CA MET A 88 21.00 -7.87 4.73
C MET A 88 21.67 -6.71 5.48
N LEU A 89 21.81 -6.83 6.81
CA LEU A 89 22.49 -5.82 7.63
C LEU A 89 23.98 -5.67 7.23
N ASP A 90 24.64 -6.77 6.90
CA ASP A 90 26.04 -6.78 6.44
C ASP A 90 26.21 -6.29 4.99
N ARG A 91 25.14 -5.74 4.39
CA ARG A 91 25.10 -5.29 2.99
C ARG A 91 24.64 -3.86 2.82
N SER A 92 24.20 -3.19 3.88
CA SER A 92 23.80 -1.77 3.85
C SER A 92 24.95 -0.87 3.42
N LEU A 93 24.63 0.31 2.88
CA LEU A 93 25.61 1.37 2.66
C LEU A 93 26.34 1.71 3.96
N ASN A 94 25.63 1.77 5.09
CA ASN A 94 26.22 2.03 6.40
C ASN A 94 27.30 1.01 6.76
N TYR A 95 27.02 -0.29 6.58
CA TYR A 95 28.00 -1.34 6.82
C TYR A 95 29.17 -1.29 5.83
N ARG A 96 28.92 -1.00 4.55
CA ARG A 96 30.00 -0.88 3.55
C ARG A 96 30.91 0.30 3.83
N GLN A 97 30.38 1.38 4.39
CA GLN A 97 31.12 2.60 4.71
C GLN A 97 31.95 2.43 5.99
N ASP A 98 31.33 1.92 7.06
CA ASP A 98 32.00 1.67 8.34
C ASP A 98 31.35 0.47 9.06
N PRO A 99 31.90 -0.75 8.88
CA PRO A 99 31.38 -1.97 9.49
C PRO A 99 31.35 -1.92 11.02
N ASP A 100 32.38 -1.32 11.65
CA ASP A 100 32.49 -1.33 13.11
C ASP A 100 31.43 -0.42 13.73
N THR A 101 31.24 0.77 13.15
CA THR A 101 30.19 1.71 13.57
C THR A 101 28.79 1.13 13.31
N ASP A 102 28.52 0.57 12.13
CA ASP A 102 27.23 -0.05 11.81
C ASP A 102 26.89 -1.15 12.82
N VAL A 103 27.82 -2.10 13.04
CA VAL A 103 27.62 -3.20 13.99
C VAL A 103 27.39 -2.66 15.40
N SER A 104 28.12 -1.62 15.82
CA SER A 104 27.95 -1.03 17.15
C SER A 104 26.55 -0.45 17.39
N HIS A 105 25.84 -0.03 16.34
CA HIS A 105 24.49 0.54 16.41
C HIS A 105 23.36 -0.48 16.25
N ARG A 106 23.63 -1.76 15.95
CA ARG A 106 22.57 -2.77 15.80
C ARG A 106 21.91 -3.18 17.12
N ASN A 107 22.24 -2.52 18.24
CA ASN A 107 21.46 -2.61 19.47
C ASN A 107 20.26 -1.65 19.49
N ASP A 108 20.12 -0.77 18.49
CA ASP A 108 19.09 0.26 18.42
C ASP A 108 18.04 -0.06 17.33
N PRO A 109 16.77 -0.30 17.71
CA PRO A 109 15.71 -0.57 16.73
C PRO A 109 15.43 0.65 15.83
N LYS A 110 15.74 1.87 16.26
CA LYS A 110 15.59 3.09 15.44
C LYS A 110 16.53 3.04 14.24
N TYR A 111 17.81 2.79 14.51
CA TYR A 111 18.85 2.64 13.50
C TYR A 111 18.54 1.51 12.54
N LEU A 112 18.22 0.32 13.06
CA LEU A 112 17.91 -0.83 12.23
C LEU A 112 16.65 -0.65 11.40
N GLY A 113 15.60 -0.05 11.96
CA GLY A 113 14.40 0.30 11.20
C GLY A 113 14.72 1.16 9.99
N ARG A 114 15.52 2.21 10.18
CA ARG A 114 15.94 3.12 9.11
C ARG A 114 16.80 2.41 8.05
N VAL A 115 17.83 1.67 8.46
CA VAL A 115 18.69 0.87 7.55
C VAL A 115 17.87 -0.13 6.73
N LEU A 116 16.88 -0.78 7.34
CA LEU A 116 16.03 -1.75 6.67
C LEU A 116 15.03 -1.10 5.72
N SER A 117 14.55 0.10 6.01
CA SER A 117 13.73 0.88 5.07
C SER A 117 14.49 1.15 3.76
N ALA A 118 15.80 1.40 3.84
CA ALA A 118 16.69 1.55 2.69
C ALA A 118 16.96 0.19 2.00
N MET A 119 17.39 -0.80 2.77
CA MET A 119 17.87 -2.09 2.23
C MET A 119 16.80 -2.94 1.55
N VAL A 120 15.52 -2.72 1.85
CA VAL A 120 14.43 -3.45 1.20
C VAL A 120 14.22 -2.94 -0.23
N ASN A 121 14.57 -1.70 -0.55
CA ASN A 121 14.57 -1.19 -1.92
C ASN A 121 15.96 -1.21 -2.56
N ALA A 122 16.01 -1.22 -3.89
CA ALA A 122 17.23 -1.46 -4.64
C ALA A 122 17.92 -0.20 -5.21
N ASN A 123 17.42 1.00 -4.89
CA ASN A 123 17.80 2.22 -5.60
C ASN A 123 19.27 2.58 -5.39
N ASP A 124 19.75 2.52 -4.14
CA ASP A 124 21.10 2.98 -3.78
C ASP A 124 22.02 1.80 -3.40
N ASP A 125 21.53 0.90 -2.54
CA ASP A 125 22.36 -0.10 -1.87
C ASP A 125 22.49 -1.43 -2.63
N GLN A 126 21.87 -1.57 -3.81
CA GLN A 126 21.54 -2.88 -4.41
C GLN A 126 20.73 -3.76 -3.45
N GLY A 127 19.76 -3.17 -2.75
CA GLY A 127 18.86 -3.88 -1.84
C GLY A 127 17.91 -4.87 -2.51
N VAL A 128 16.85 -5.25 -1.81
CA VAL A 128 16.07 -6.45 -2.16
C VAL A 128 15.25 -6.27 -3.44
N LEU A 129 14.40 -5.24 -3.51
CA LEU A 129 13.37 -5.09 -4.53
C LEU A 129 13.62 -3.89 -5.45
N LEU A 130 13.45 -4.11 -6.75
CA LEU A 130 13.37 -3.02 -7.72
C LEU A 130 11.90 -2.64 -7.97
N GLY A 131 11.56 -1.37 -7.73
CA GLY A 131 10.21 -0.86 -7.92
C GLY A 131 9.82 -0.72 -9.38
N ASN A 132 8.55 -0.97 -9.73
CA ASN A 132 8.01 -0.70 -11.06
C ASN A 132 6.50 -0.43 -11.04
N TRP A 133 6.11 0.78 -11.46
CA TRP A 133 4.72 1.25 -11.57
C TRP A 133 4.31 1.53 -13.02
N SER A 134 5.06 1.05 -14.01
CA SER A 134 4.77 1.32 -15.43
C SER A 134 3.56 0.55 -15.96
N GLY A 135 3.16 -0.55 -15.30
CA GLY A 135 2.19 -1.52 -15.83
C GLY A 135 2.79 -2.53 -16.81
N ASN A 136 4.07 -2.37 -17.20
CA ASN A 136 4.82 -3.36 -17.97
C ASN A 136 5.92 -3.97 -17.10
N TYR A 137 5.83 -5.29 -16.88
CA TYR A 137 6.72 -6.03 -15.99
C TYR A 137 7.67 -6.98 -16.74
N GLU A 138 7.95 -6.70 -18.01
CA GLU A 138 8.93 -7.46 -18.80
C GLU A 138 10.30 -7.55 -18.08
N GLY A 139 10.91 -8.74 -18.12
CA GLY A 139 12.18 -9.02 -17.44
C GLY A 139 12.06 -9.27 -15.92
N GLY A 140 10.86 -9.35 -15.37
CA GLY A 140 10.60 -9.67 -13.97
C GLY A 140 9.23 -10.29 -13.74
N LYS A 141 8.83 -10.37 -12.47
CA LYS A 141 7.50 -10.79 -12.03
C LYS A 141 6.60 -9.56 -11.85
N SER A 142 5.32 -9.68 -12.19
CA SER A 142 4.30 -8.69 -11.85
C SER A 142 4.26 -8.49 -10.32
N PRO A 143 4.28 -7.26 -9.79
CA PRO A 143 4.14 -7.01 -8.34
C PRO A 143 2.89 -7.67 -7.73
N SER A 144 1.81 -7.74 -8.49
CA SER A 144 0.55 -8.37 -8.06
C SER A 144 0.62 -9.89 -7.98
N SER A 145 1.61 -10.54 -8.58
CA SER A 145 1.73 -12.01 -8.56
C SER A 145 2.42 -12.59 -7.32
N TRP A 146 3.08 -11.76 -6.52
CA TRP A 146 3.71 -12.20 -5.28
C TRP A 146 2.65 -12.57 -4.24
N THR A 147 2.81 -13.72 -3.60
CA THR A 147 1.94 -14.18 -2.50
C THR A 147 2.64 -14.14 -1.13
N GLY A 148 3.94 -13.85 -1.11
CA GLY A 148 4.73 -13.87 0.13
C GLY A 148 6.15 -13.33 -0.03
N SER A 149 6.76 -13.01 1.11
CA SER A 149 8.12 -12.44 1.20
C SER A 149 9.22 -13.50 1.07
N VAL A 150 8.89 -14.76 1.36
CA VAL A 150 9.85 -15.88 1.38
C VAL A 150 10.52 -16.08 0.03
N GLU A 151 9.72 -16.17 -1.05
CA GLU A 151 10.22 -16.35 -2.42
C GLU A 151 11.11 -15.18 -2.84
N ILE A 152 10.74 -13.95 -2.46
CA ILE A 152 11.49 -12.73 -2.78
C ILE A 152 12.87 -12.76 -2.11
N LEU A 153 12.92 -12.96 -0.79
CA LEU A 153 14.16 -12.94 -0.02
C LEU A 153 15.11 -14.08 -0.42
N GLN A 154 14.57 -15.28 -0.64
CA GLN A 154 15.36 -16.42 -1.11
C GLN A 154 15.88 -16.21 -2.55
N SER A 155 15.07 -15.61 -3.43
CA SER A 155 15.49 -15.26 -4.79
C SER A 155 16.59 -14.22 -4.80
N TRP A 156 16.49 -13.21 -3.94
CA TRP A 156 17.53 -12.19 -3.75
C TRP A 156 18.85 -12.84 -3.34
N LYS A 157 18.85 -13.72 -2.32
CA LYS A 157 20.07 -14.45 -1.92
C LYS A 157 20.60 -15.36 -3.04
N LYS A 158 19.72 -16.13 -3.69
CA LYS A 158 20.08 -17.08 -4.76
C LYS A 158 20.69 -16.40 -5.99
N SER A 159 20.26 -15.18 -6.30
CA SER A 159 20.79 -14.39 -7.42
C SER A 159 22.16 -13.76 -7.14
N GLY A 160 22.72 -13.99 -5.94
CA GLY A 160 23.92 -13.31 -5.47
C GLY A 160 23.63 -11.88 -5.01
N PHE A 161 22.47 -11.65 -4.40
CA PHE A 161 22.01 -10.35 -3.89
C PHE A 161 21.78 -9.32 -4.99
N LYS A 162 21.30 -9.78 -6.16
CA LYS A 162 20.84 -8.89 -7.23
C LYS A 162 19.37 -8.53 -7.00
N PRO A 163 18.96 -7.27 -7.27
CA PRO A 163 17.59 -6.82 -7.07
C PRO A 163 16.54 -7.74 -7.71
N VAL A 164 15.51 -8.06 -6.95
CA VAL A 164 14.36 -8.86 -7.37
C VAL A 164 13.37 -7.93 -8.08
N LYS A 165 12.98 -8.34 -9.29
CA LYS A 165 12.07 -7.60 -10.17
C LYS A 165 10.68 -8.23 -10.15
N TYR A 166 9.59 -7.53 -9.89
CA TYR A 166 9.46 -6.14 -9.42
C TYR A 166 8.60 -6.06 -8.16
N GLY A 167 8.70 -4.93 -7.45
CA GLY A 167 7.87 -4.60 -6.29
C GLY A 167 7.05 -3.32 -6.48
N GLN A 168 6.00 -3.18 -5.67
CA GLN A 168 5.20 -1.97 -5.44
C GLN A 168 4.98 -1.83 -3.93
N CYS A 169 4.38 -0.75 -3.43
CA CYS A 169 4.41 -0.38 -2.00
C CYS A 169 4.06 -1.53 -1.05
N TRP A 170 2.99 -2.28 -1.32
CA TRP A 170 2.63 -3.43 -0.48
C TRP A 170 3.67 -4.55 -0.47
N VAL A 171 4.40 -4.75 -1.56
CA VAL A 171 5.49 -5.75 -1.65
C VAL A 171 6.67 -5.29 -0.80
N PHE A 172 7.03 -4.00 -0.88
CA PHE A 172 8.08 -3.41 -0.03
C PHE A 172 7.68 -3.53 1.45
N ALA A 173 6.48 -3.08 1.81
CA ALA A 173 5.99 -3.12 3.18
C ALA A 173 5.89 -4.55 3.72
N ALA A 174 5.52 -5.52 2.89
CA ALA A 174 5.42 -6.90 3.33
C ALA A 174 6.78 -7.57 3.52
N VAL A 175 7.76 -7.27 2.66
CA VAL A 175 9.15 -7.71 2.86
C VAL A 175 9.75 -7.05 4.11
N LEU A 176 9.53 -5.75 4.30
CA LEU A 176 10.01 -5.04 5.48
C LEU A 176 9.37 -5.59 6.77
N THR A 177 8.07 -5.92 6.76
CA THR A 177 7.40 -6.62 7.87
C THR A 177 8.10 -7.94 8.19
N THR A 178 8.34 -8.78 7.20
CA THR A 178 9.04 -10.07 7.39
C THR A 178 10.39 -9.87 8.06
N VAL A 179 11.21 -8.95 7.55
CA VAL A 179 12.57 -8.74 8.06
C VAL A 179 12.55 -8.22 9.50
N LEU A 180 11.70 -7.23 9.80
CA LEU A 180 11.60 -6.66 11.15
C LEU A 180 11.08 -7.67 12.17
N ARG A 181 10.02 -8.42 11.84
CA ARG A 181 9.50 -9.52 12.68
C ARG A 181 10.56 -10.59 12.92
N CYS A 182 11.29 -10.97 11.87
CA CYS A 182 12.37 -11.96 11.95
C CYS A 182 13.50 -11.53 12.91
N LEU A 183 13.75 -10.21 13.02
CA LEU A 183 14.76 -9.65 13.92
C LEU A 183 14.24 -9.37 15.34
N GLY A 184 12.95 -9.66 15.60
CA GLY A 184 12.32 -9.50 16.91
C GLY A 184 11.72 -8.12 17.17
N ILE A 185 11.59 -7.27 16.14
CA ILE A 185 10.91 -5.97 16.25
C ILE A 185 9.43 -6.20 15.95
N PRO A 186 8.49 -5.89 16.87
CA PRO A 186 7.07 -6.01 16.57
C PRO A 186 6.66 -5.03 15.48
N THR A 187 6.10 -5.54 14.39
CA THR A 187 5.80 -4.76 13.19
C THR A 187 4.48 -5.18 12.54
N ARG A 188 3.75 -4.20 12.01
CA ARG A 188 2.53 -4.40 11.21
C ARG A 188 2.56 -3.57 9.92
N ALA A 189 1.87 -4.06 8.89
CA ALA A 189 1.63 -3.29 7.67
C ALA A 189 0.44 -2.33 7.87
N ILE A 190 0.55 -1.13 7.32
CA ILE A 190 -0.48 -0.09 7.33
C ILE A 190 -0.80 0.27 5.89
N THR A 191 -2.09 0.33 5.55
CA THR A 191 -2.56 0.88 4.27
C THR A 191 -3.22 2.23 4.52
N ASN A 192 -2.75 3.28 3.85
CA ASN A 192 -3.38 4.59 3.79
C ASN A 192 -4.12 4.78 2.46
N PHE A 193 -5.40 5.16 2.48
CA PHE A 193 -6.16 5.41 1.24
C PHE A 193 -6.16 6.90 0.89
N SER A 194 -6.08 7.22 -0.40
CA SER A 194 -5.84 8.60 -0.87
C SER A 194 -4.56 9.18 -0.22
N SER A 195 -3.46 8.45 -0.38
CA SER A 195 -2.15 8.85 0.17
C SER A 195 -1.55 9.92 -0.71
N ALA A 196 -1.19 11.06 -0.13
CA ALA A 196 -0.48 12.10 -0.85
C ALA A 196 1.00 11.71 -1.03
N HIS A 197 1.57 12.06 -2.17
CA HIS A 197 3.00 12.22 -2.36
C HIS A 197 3.22 13.71 -2.60
N ASP A 198 3.67 14.43 -1.58
CA ASP A 198 4.00 15.86 -1.62
C ASP A 198 5.51 15.97 -1.92
N ALA A 199 5.84 16.35 -3.16
CA ALA A 199 7.21 16.34 -3.65
C ALA A 199 7.97 17.66 -3.38
N ASP A 200 7.26 18.75 -3.06
CA ASP A 200 7.87 20.05 -2.80
C ASP A 200 7.79 20.49 -1.32
N GLY A 201 7.17 19.68 -0.48
CA GLY A 201 7.11 19.83 0.98
C GLY A 201 6.22 20.98 1.43
N ASN A 202 5.21 21.34 0.64
CA ASN A 202 4.33 22.48 0.90
C ASN A 202 3.02 22.10 1.65
N LEU A 203 2.87 20.83 2.02
CA LEU A 203 1.70 20.19 2.65
C LEU A 203 0.43 20.28 1.79
N ARG A 204 0.62 20.25 0.48
CA ARG A 204 -0.45 20.29 -0.51
C ARG A 204 -0.06 19.42 -1.70
N VAL A 205 -1.07 18.96 -2.42
CA VAL A 205 -0.91 18.23 -3.69
C VAL A 205 -1.75 18.89 -4.78
N ASP A 206 -1.16 19.00 -5.97
CA ASP A 206 -1.81 19.61 -7.14
C ASP A 206 -2.21 18.59 -8.20
N GLU A 207 -3.51 18.52 -8.50
CA GLU A 207 -4.08 17.66 -9.54
C GLU A 207 -4.54 18.50 -10.73
N PHE A 208 -4.12 18.14 -11.94
CA PHE A 208 -4.35 18.94 -13.15
C PHE A 208 -5.26 18.26 -14.16
N TYR A 209 -6.23 18.98 -14.70
CA TYR A 209 -7.18 18.49 -15.68
C TYR A 209 -7.17 19.37 -16.93
N ASP A 210 -7.36 18.78 -18.11
CA ASP A 210 -7.59 19.55 -19.34
C ASP A 210 -9.06 19.98 -19.51
N ALA A 211 -9.34 20.76 -20.55
CA ALA A 211 -10.69 21.24 -20.86
C ALA A 211 -11.69 20.11 -21.23
N SER A 212 -11.20 18.90 -21.52
CA SER A 212 -12.04 17.71 -21.75
C SER A 212 -12.31 16.94 -20.45
N GLY A 213 -11.68 17.32 -19.34
CA GLY A 213 -11.76 16.63 -18.06
C GLY A 213 -10.77 15.47 -17.92
N ASN A 214 -9.77 15.35 -18.78
CA ASN A 214 -8.73 14.32 -18.64
C ASN A 214 -7.74 14.72 -17.53
N HIS A 215 -7.41 13.79 -16.65
CA HIS A 215 -6.31 13.95 -15.70
C HIS A 215 -4.97 14.05 -16.45
N LEU A 216 -4.12 14.99 -16.06
CA LEU A 216 -2.82 15.26 -16.65
C LEU A 216 -1.69 14.90 -15.69
N ASP A 217 -0.84 13.98 -16.11
CA ASP A 217 0.39 13.61 -15.41
C ASP A 217 1.46 14.71 -15.60
N ARG A 218 1.42 15.74 -14.74
CA ARG A 218 2.25 16.96 -14.84
C ARG A 218 2.99 17.37 -13.57
N ALA A 219 2.45 17.04 -12.41
CA ALA A 219 3.06 17.39 -11.14
C ALA A 219 4.03 16.27 -10.71
N ALA A 220 5.04 16.62 -9.92
CA ALA A 220 5.76 15.61 -9.16
C ALA A 220 4.85 15.06 -8.04
N ASP A 221 3.93 15.88 -7.55
CA ASP A 221 2.90 15.48 -6.61
C ASP A 221 1.94 14.45 -7.22
N SER A 222 1.47 13.54 -6.38
CA SER A 222 0.41 12.60 -6.79
C SER A 222 -0.44 12.16 -5.62
N ILE A 223 -1.67 11.73 -5.91
CA ILE A 223 -2.53 11.08 -4.92
C ILE A 223 -2.68 9.62 -5.29
N TRP A 224 -2.18 8.73 -4.46
CA TRP A 224 -2.31 7.31 -4.68
C TRP A 224 -3.63 6.83 -4.11
N ASN A 225 -4.34 5.94 -4.83
CA ASN A 225 -5.60 5.36 -4.33
C ASN A 225 -5.39 4.68 -2.98
N PHE A 226 -4.23 4.04 -2.82
CA PHE A 226 -3.70 3.64 -1.54
C PHE A 226 -2.17 3.59 -1.58
N HIS A 227 -1.56 3.67 -0.41
CA HIS A 227 -0.14 3.44 -0.19
C HIS A 227 0.04 2.54 1.04
N VAL A 228 1.09 1.73 1.06
CA VAL A 228 1.32 0.75 2.13
C VAL A 228 2.73 0.92 2.70
N TRP A 229 2.81 1.10 4.02
CA TRP A 229 4.05 1.20 4.78
C TRP A 229 4.00 0.30 6.03
N ASN A 230 4.96 0.46 6.93
CA ASN A 230 5.06 -0.29 8.18
C ASN A 230 4.95 0.59 9.42
N GLU A 231 4.37 0.05 10.47
CA GLU A 231 4.55 0.56 11.83
C GLU A 231 5.34 -0.46 12.65
N SER A 232 6.38 0.00 13.32
CA SER A 232 7.20 -0.80 14.24
C SER A 232 7.13 -0.26 15.66
N TRP A 233 7.09 -1.15 16.64
CA TRP A 233 6.94 -0.79 18.05
C TRP A 233 8.27 -0.73 18.77
N PHE A 234 8.67 0.47 19.22
CA PHE A 234 9.83 0.64 20.10
C PHE A 234 9.86 2.00 20.82
N SER A 235 10.77 2.13 21.77
CA SER A 235 11.05 3.35 22.52
C SER A 235 11.75 4.42 21.66
N ARG A 236 11.40 5.69 21.87
CA ARG A 236 12.06 6.86 21.25
C ARG A 236 12.83 7.64 22.29
N SER A 237 13.92 7.05 22.79
CA SER A 237 14.78 7.69 23.80
C SER A 237 15.42 9.02 23.32
N ASP A 238 15.53 9.20 22.01
CA ASP A 238 15.96 10.41 21.32
C ASP A 238 14.92 11.54 21.36
N LEU A 239 13.62 11.22 21.34
CA LEU A 239 12.53 12.21 21.34
C LEU A 239 11.82 12.36 22.70
N GLY A 240 11.89 11.32 23.54
CA GLY A 240 11.19 11.21 24.82
C GLY A 240 10.00 10.23 24.81
N PRO A 241 9.51 9.86 26.00
CA PRO A 241 8.57 8.75 26.18
C PRO A 241 7.21 8.94 25.52
N SER A 242 6.77 10.19 25.28
CA SER A 242 5.51 10.48 24.58
C SER A 242 5.52 10.06 23.11
N TYR A 243 6.70 9.90 22.51
CA TYR A 243 6.86 9.56 21.10
C TYR A 243 7.20 8.08 20.86
N SER A 244 7.38 7.31 21.95
CA SER A 244 7.53 5.85 21.91
C SER A 244 6.24 5.15 21.44
N GLY A 245 6.36 3.87 21.08
CA GLY A 245 5.24 3.07 20.57
C GLY A 245 5.38 2.86 19.07
N TRP A 246 4.29 3.02 18.31
CA TRP A 246 4.29 2.83 16.86
C TRP A 246 5.07 3.91 16.10
N GLN A 247 6.02 3.48 15.29
CA GLN A 247 6.88 4.31 14.44
C GLN A 247 6.70 3.90 12.98
N VAL A 248 6.41 4.88 12.12
CA VAL A 248 6.28 4.70 10.68
C VAL A 248 7.65 4.44 10.07
N LEU A 249 7.75 3.38 9.27
CA LEU A 249 8.88 3.05 8.42
C LEU A 249 8.34 2.74 7.03
N ASP A 250 8.97 3.27 5.99
CA ASP A 250 8.55 3.01 4.62
C ASP A 250 9.75 2.62 3.75
N ALA A 251 9.68 1.42 3.18
CA ALA A 251 10.67 0.92 2.24
C ALA A 251 10.36 1.25 0.79
N THR A 252 9.24 1.91 0.52
CA THR A 252 8.88 2.34 -0.83
C THR A 252 9.73 3.56 -1.18
N PRO A 253 10.46 3.53 -2.31
CA PRO A 253 11.35 4.63 -2.69
C PRO A 253 10.57 5.80 -3.30
N GLN A 254 10.00 6.65 -2.44
CA GLN A 254 9.27 7.86 -2.86
C GLN A 254 10.16 9.10 -2.79
N GLU A 255 10.69 9.41 -1.60
CA GLU A 255 11.53 10.56 -1.34
C GLU A 255 12.89 10.16 -0.80
N GLU A 256 13.91 10.95 -1.13
CA GLU A 256 15.25 10.77 -0.56
C GLU A 256 15.34 11.46 0.81
N SER A 257 15.82 10.73 1.81
CA SER A 257 16.17 11.25 3.13
C SER A 257 17.67 11.16 3.33
N GLU A 258 18.32 12.32 3.48
CA GLU A 258 19.78 12.43 3.55
C GLU A 258 20.49 11.90 2.27
N GLY A 259 19.82 12.00 1.12
CA GLY A 259 20.34 11.59 -0.19
C GLY A 259 20.27 10.09 -0.48
N ILE A 260 19.44 9.35 0.27
CA ILE A 260 19.22 7.91 0.12
C ILE A 260 17.71 7.65 0.20
N TYR A 261 17.19 6.69 -0.57
CA TYR A 261 15.79 6.25 -0.48
C TYR A 261 15.54 5.45 0.80
N GLN A 262 15.30 6.16 1.90
CA GLN A 262 14.98 5.63 3.23
C GLN A 262 13.92 6.52 3.89
N CYS A 263 13.04 5.95 4.70
CA CYS A 263 11.99 6.71 5.37
C CYS A 263 11.69 6.17 6.78
N GLY A 264 11.71 7.09 7.73
CA GLY A 264 11.46 6.86 9.14
C GLY A 264 12.73 6.46 9.94
N PRO A 265 12.57 6.13 11.24
CA PRO A 265 11.31 5.99 11.95
C PRO A 265 10.63 7.32 12.35
N ALA A 266 9.42 7.57 11.85
CA ALA A 266 8.60 8.72 12.27
C ALA A 266 7.63 8.33 13.38
N SER A 267 7.60 9.05 14.50
CA SER A 267 6.67 8.72 15.58
C SER A 267 5.22 8.99 15.15
N ARG A 268 4.35 7.98 15.21
CA ARG A 268 2.93 8.16 14.89
C ARG A 268 2.27 9.24 15.74
N HIS A 269 2.70 9.36 17.01
CA HIS A 269 2.23 10.41 17.89
C HIS A 269 2.70 11.81 17.43
N ALA A 270 3.94 11.93 16.95
CA ALA A 270 4.45 13.17 16.36
C ALA A 270 3.64 13.58 15.13
N ILE A 271 3.31 12.62 14.25
CA ILE A 271 2.44 12.86 13.08
C ILE A 271 1.07 13.39 13.52
N LYS A 272 0.42 12.72 14.49
CA LYS A 272 -0.89 13.16 15.00
C LYS A 272 -0.89 14.55 15.61
N GLU A 273 0.19 14.94 16.28
CA GLU A 273 0.32 16.25 16.91
C GLU A 273 0.99 17.31 16.02
N GLY A 274 1.28 17.01 14.75
CA GLY A 274 1.91 17.93 13.80
C GLY A 274 3.32 18.37 14.23
N GLU A 275 4.06 17.49 14.91
CA GLU A 275 5.47 17.70 15.32
C GLU A 275 6.41 17.33 14.16
N VAL A 276 6.28 18.05 13.05
CA VAL A 276 6.97 17.77 11.78
C VAL A 276 8.46 18.10 11.78
N ASP A 277 8.96 18.80 12.79
CA ASP A 277 10.37 19.14 12.99
C ASP A 277 11.17 18.06 13.75
N LEU A 278 10.52 16.95 14.14
CA LEU A 278 11.18 15.83 14.80
C LEU A 278 11.68 14.80 13.79
N ASP A 279 12.80 14.17 14.13
CA ASP A 279 13.31 13.05 13.35
C ASP A 279 12.40 11.82 13.46
N TYR A 280 12.24 11.01 12.43
CA TYR A 280 12.77 11.15 11.08
C TYR A 280 11.62 11.36 10.10
N ASP A 281 11.84 12.13 9.05
CA ASP A 281 10.96 12.23 7.87
C ASP A 281 9.50 12.64 8.20
N CYS A 282 9.26 13.22 9.38
CA CYS A 282 7.93 13.65 9.82
C CYS A 282 7.23 14.63 8.87
N PRO A 283 7.91 15.56 8.15
CA PRO A 283 7.25 16.41 7.17
C PRO A 283 6.57 15.60 6.06
N PHE A 284 7.29 14.64 5.48
CA PHE A 284 6.81 13.80 4.38
C PHE A 284 5.64 12.93 4.88
N VAL A 285 5.85 12.16 5.95
CA VAL A 285 4.81 11.27 6.51
C VAL A 285 3.57 12.05 6.94
N PHE A 286 3.72 13.28 7.45
CA PHE A 286 2.59 14.13 7.79
C PHE A 286 1.81 14.58 6.55
N ALA A 287 2.49 14.90 5.45
CA ALA A 287 1.86 15.25 4.19
C ALA A 287 1.04 14.06 3.63
N GLU A 288 1.60 12.85 3.66
CA GLU A 288 0.93 11.63 3.17
C GLU A 288 -0.47 11.42 3.74
N VAL A 289 -0.71 11.88 4.97
CA VAL A 289 -1.99 11.71 5.68
C VAL A 289 -2.80 13.00 5.90
N ASN A 290 -2.22 14.19 5.67
CA ASN A 290 -2.90 15.48 5.97
C ASN A 290 -2.83 16.53 4.85
N ALA A 291 -2.15 16.28 3.73
CA ALA A 291 -1.99 17.31 2.69
C ALA A 291 -3.35 17.83 2.18
N ASP A 292 -3.43 19.12 1.90
CA ASP A 292 -4.61 19.71 1.25
C ASP A 292 -4.52 19.44 -0.27
N CYS A 293 -5.64 19.06 -0.90
CA CYS A 293 -5.67 18.79 -2.33
C CYS A 293 -6.25 19.96 -3.12
N MET A 294 -5.63 20.27 -4.25
CA MET A 294 -5.99 21.40 -5.11
C MET A 294 -6.19 20.92 -6.54
N TYR A 295 -7.37 21.20 -7.09
CA TYR A 295 -7.76 20.73 -8.42
C TYR A 295 -7.73 21.90 -9.40
N TRP A 296 -6.97 21.74 -10.46
CA TRP A 296 -6.70 22.80 -11.44
C TRP A 296 -7.17 22.39 -12.83
N ASN A 297 -7.78 23.33 -13.55
CA ASN A 297 -7.87 23.25 -14.99
C ASN A 297 -6.61 23.88 -15.60
N TYR A 298 -5.96 23.15 -16.51
CA TYR A 298 -4.71 23.57 -17.15
C TYR A 298 -4.88 23.59 -18.67
N ASP A 299 -4.65 24.77 -19.26
CA ASP A 299 -4.61 24.93 -20.70
C ASP A 299 -3.15 24.82 -21.21
N PRO A 300 -2.80 23.75 -21.96
CA PRO A 300 -1.44 23.57 -22.46
C PRO A 300 -1.02 24.60 -23.51
N ALA A 301 -1.96 25.21 -24.24
CA ALA A 301 -1.65 26.20 -25.26
C ALA A 301 -1.24 27.54 -24.65
N THR A 302 -1.93 27.97 -23.59
CA THR A 302 -1.65 29.25 -22.91
C THR A 302 -0.79 29.11 -21.66
N ARG A 303 -0.61 27.88 -21.16
CA ARG A 303 -0.01 27.54 -19.85
C ARG A 303 -0.74 28.16 -18.66
N LYS A 304 -1.99 28.57 -18.86
CA LYS A 304 -2.83 29.14 -17.80
C LYS A 304 -3.36 28.00 -16.93
N LYS A 305 -3.22 28.15 -15.61
CA LYS A 305 -3.92 27.33 -14.61
C LYS A 305 -5.06 28.12 -13.99
N THR A 306 -6.19 27.47 -13.76
CA THR A 306 -7.38 28.06 -13.11
C THR A 306 -7.85 27.09 -12.05
N LEU A 307 -8.02 27.56 -10.81
CA LEU A 307 -8.48 26.69 -9.72
C LEU A 307 -9.92 26.24 -10.02
N ILE A 308 -10.18 24.95 -9.88
CA ILE A 308 -11.53 24.38 -9.95
C ILE A 308 -12.11 24.38 -8.53
N PHE A 309 -11.43 23.72 -7.60
CA PHE A 309 -11.78 23.70 -6.18
C PHE A 309 -10.58 23.20 -5.34
N SER A 310 -10.71 23.30 -4.02
CA SER A 310 -9.75 22.76 -3.05
C SER A 310 -10.48 21.85 -2.06
N GLN A 311 -9.77 20.87 -1.51
CA GLN A 311 -10.32 19.93 -0.54
C GLN A 311 -9.28 19.55 0.52
N SER A 312 -9.57 19.90 1.77
CA SER A 312 -8.68 19.64 2.91
C SER A 312 -8.90 18.31 3.61
N THR A 313 -9.88 17.51 3.15
CA THR A 313 -10.32 16.27 3.81
C THR A 313 -10.26 15.07 2.87
N GLU A 314 -9.51 15.19 1.76
CA GLU A 314 -9.42 14.15 0.73
C GLU A 314 -8.35 13.12 1.07
N ILE A 315 -7.23 13.58 1.60
CA ILE A 315 -6.02 12.77 1.85
C ILE A 315 -6.15 11.99 3.15
N GLY A 316 -5.46 10.85 3.25
CA GLY A 316 -5.28 10.16 4.52
C GLY A 316 -6.52 9.45 5.05
N GLN A 317 -7.24 8.72 4.22
CA GLN A 317 -8.54 8.13 4.57
C GLN A 317 -8.42 6.65 4.94
N PHE A 318 -9.30 6.20 5.84
CA PHE A 318 -9.46 4.78 6.21
C PHE A 318 -8.13 4.05 6.46
N ILE A 319 -7.19 4.68 7.16
CA ILE A 319 -5.87 4.11 7.43
C ILE A 319 -6.09 2.78 8.16
N SER A 320 -5.61 1.68 7.59
CA SER A 320 -6.07 0.33 7.92
C SER A 320 -4.92 -0.62 8.23
N THR A 321 -5.17 -1.55 9.15
CA THR A 321 -4.27 -2.66 9.47
C THR A 321 -5.05 -3.91 9.86
N LYS A 322 -4.41 -5.07 9.83
CA LYS A 322 -5.02 -6.35 10.23
C LYS A 322 -5.27 -6.35 11.75
N ALA A 323 -6.42 -6.87 12.15
CA ALA A 323 -6.76 -7.05 13.57
C ALA A 323 -5.85 -8.09 14.25
N VAL A 324 -5.56 -7.86 15.53
CA VAL A 324 -4.86 -8.84 16.37
C VAL A 324 -5.67 -10.13 16.47
N GLY A 325 -5.07 -11.24 16.01
CA GLY A 325 -5.65 -12.58 16.09
C GLY A 325 -6.87 -12.81 15.19
N ARG A 326 -7.18 -11.88 14.29
CA ARG A 326 -8.33 -11.97 13.37
C ARG A 326 -7.98 -11.43 12.00
N ASP A 327 -8.77 -11.82 11.01
CA ASP A 327 -8.60 -11.41 9.61
C ASP A 327 -9.39 -10.13 9.27
N ASP A 328 -10.00 -9.50 10.28
CA ASP A 328 -10.78 -8.27 10.14
C ASP A 328 -9.89 -7.04 9.91
N ARG A 329 -10.45 -6.03 9.24
CA ARG A 329 -9.87 -4.67 9.16
C ARG A 329 -10.02 -3.93 10.48
N VAL A 330 -8.94 -3.29 10.93
CA VAL A 330 -8.96 -2.25 11.96
C VAL A 330 -8.63 -0.91 11.33
N ASP A 331 -9.51 0.07 11.54
CA ASP A 331 -9.28 1.46 11.16
C ASP A 331 -8.48 2.19 12.25
N VAL A 332 -7.33 2.73 11.88
CA VAL A 332 -6.41 3.47 12.74
C VAL A 332 -6.25 4.93 12.27
N THR A 333 -7.17 5.46 11.46
CA THR A 333 -7.11 6.85 10.95
C THR A 333 -6.97 7.86 12.07
N ASN A 334 -7.74 7.68 13.14
CA ASN A 334 -7.73 8.54 14.32
C ASN A 334 -6.45 8.44 15.16
N ASP A 335 -5.56 7.49 14.87
CA ASP A 335 -4.24 7.41 15.48
C ASP A 335 -3.21 8.30 14.77
N TYR A 336 -3.46 8.67 13.51
CA TYR A 336 -2.59 9.51 12.68
C TYR A 336 -3.02 10.96 12.63
N LYS A 337 -4.31 11.24 12.79
CA LYS A 337 -4.85 12.59 12.74
C LYS A 337 -6.14 12.73 13.55
N TYR A 338 -6.55 13.97 13.73
CA TYR A 338 -7.82 14.31 14.34
C TYR A 338 -8.95 14.24 13.33
N GLU A 339 -10.20 14.21 13.81
CA GLU A 339 -11.38 14.09 12.94
C GLU A 339 -11.43 15.20 11.89
N GLU A 340 -11.63 14.80 10.63
CA GLU A 340 -11.70 15.67 9.46
C GLU A 340 -12.73 16.78 9.63
N GLY A 341 -12.33 18.02 9.32
CA GLY A 341 -13.19 19.19 9.48
C GLY A 341 -13.36 19.69 10.92
N SER A 342 -12.74 19.02 11.90
CA SER A 342 -12.72 19.51 13.27
C SER A 342 -11.77 20.70 13.43
N LYS A 343 -12.05 21.57 14.40
CA LYS A 343 -11.16 22.70 14.72
C LYS A 343 -9.76 22.22 15.10
N LYS A 344 -9.67 21.14 15.88
CA LYS A 344 -8.39 20.61 16.38
C LYS A 344 -7.51 20.10 15.24
N GLU A 345 -8.10 19.40 14.28
CA GLU A 345 -7.44 18.91 13.07
C GLU A 345 -6.82 20.09 12.28
N ARG A 346 -7.61 21.13 11.97
CA ARG A 346 -7.10 22.33 11.29
C ARG A 346 -6.07 23.12 12.11
N ASP A 347 -6.19 23.16 13.44
CA ASP A 347 -5.18 23.79 14.31
C ASP A 347 -3.84 23.03 14.27
N ILE A 348 -3.86 21.70 14.19
CA ILE A 348 -2.66 20.86 14.02
C ILE A 348 -2.04 21.07 12.64
N PHE A 349 -2.85 21.11 11.58
CA PHE A 349 -2.35 21.39 10.23
C PHE A 349 -1.64 22.75 10.13
N LYS A 350 -2.24 23.80 10.70
CA LYS A 350 -1.61 25.14 10.78
C LYS A 350 -0.31 25.12 11.59
N LYS A 351 -0.29 24.40 12.72
CA LYS A 351 0.92 24.22 13.53
C LYS A 351 2.04 23.58 12.69
N ALA A 352 1.75 22.52 11.93
CA ALA A 352 2.73 21.87 11.06
C ALA A 352 3.24 22.82 9.97
N ARG A 353 2.35 23.52 9.25
CA ARG A 353 2.72 24.54 8.25
C ARG A 353 3.64 25.61 8.82
N LYS A 354 3.33 26.10 10.02
CA LYS A 354 4.16 27.10 10.72
C LYS A 354 5.55 26.55 11.04
N LYS A 355 5.66 25.31 11.52
CA LYS A 355 6.94 24.65 11.81
C LYS A 355 7.81 24.47 10.56
N LEU A 356 7.20 24.22 9.40
CA LEU A 356 7.88 24.14 8.10
C LEU A 356 8.19 25.52 7.49
N GLY A 357 7.81 26.62 8.16
CA GLY A 357 8.00 27.98 7.65
C GLY A 357 7.21 28.28 6.39
N LEU A 358 6.04 27.66 6.21
CA LEU A 358 5.18 27.81 5.03
C LEU A 358 4.20 28.99 5.11
N GLU A 359 4.08 29.66 6.28
CA GLU A 359 3.18 30.82 6.45
C GLU A 359 3.76 32.11 5.84
N ASP A 360 5.09 32.27 5.85
CA ASP A 360 5.79 33.49 5.40
C ASP A 360 6.37 33.38 3.98
N LYS A 361 6.26 32.20 3.35
CA LYS A 361 6.75 31.97 1.98
C LYS A 361 5.71 32.48 0.99
N PHE A 362 6.11 33.43 0.14
CA PHE A 362 5.33 33.77 -1.03
C PHE A 362 5.33 32.56 -1.97
N ASP A 363 4.19 31.89 -2.04
CA ASP A 363 3.93 30.85 -3.02
C ASP A 363 3.17 31.49 -4.21
N PRO A 364 3.85 31.81 -5.33
CA PRO A 364 3.19 32.34 -6.52
C PRO A 364 2.20 31.36 -7.16
N THR A 365 2.20 30.10 -6.71
CA THR A 365 1.34 29.05 -7.19
C THR A 365 0.13 28.80 -6.27
N ALA A 366 0.09 29.41 -5.09
CA ALA A 366 -1.05 29.36 -4.18
C ALA A 366 -2.27 30.08 -4.75
N PRO A 367 -3.47 29.47 -4.67
CA PRO A 367 -4.69 30.19 -4.99
C PRO A 367 -4.93 31.31 -3.97
N THR A 368 -5.49 32.41 -4.44
CA THR A 368 -5.95 33.50 -3.59
C THR A 368 -7.16 33.08 -2.77
N GLN A 369 -7.41 33.75 -1.65
CA GLN A 369 -8.62 33.49 -0.84
C GLN A 369 -9.91 33.72 -1.65
N GLU A 370 -9.90 34.69 -2.56
CA GLU A 370 -11.03 34.95 -3.47
C GLU A 370 -11.29 33.80 -4.45
N GLU A 371 -10.25 33.08 -4.89
CA GLU A 371 -10.40 31.87 -5.72
C GLU A 371 -10.94 30.69 -4.91
N ILE A 372 -10.53 30.55 -3.64
CA ILE A 372 -10.99 29.48 -2.75
C ILE A 372 -12.46 29.68 -2.35
N ASP A 373 -12.88 30.93 -2.09
CA ASP A 373 -14.22 31.25 -1.58
C ASP A 373 -15.31 31.26 -2.67
N GLN A 374 -14.93 31.10 -3.94
CA GLN A 374 -15.88 31.03 -5.06
C GLN A 374 -16.79 29.81 -4.94
N LYS A 375 -18.08 30.03 -5.21
CA LYS A 375 -19.11 28.99 -5.15
C LYS A 375 -19.62 28.67 -6.55
N PRO A 376 -19.82 27.38 -6.88
CA PRO A 376 -20.28 27.01 -8.20
C PRO A 376 -21.77 27.28 -8.37
N ASP A 377 -22.16 27.51 -9.63
CA ASP A 377 -23.57 27.65 -10.02
C ASP A 377 -24.33 26.33 -10.01
N ILE A 378 -23.60 25.22 -10.08
CA ILE A 378 -24.14 23.87 -10.16
C ILE A 378 -23.42 22.95 -9.19
N SER A 379 -24.04 21.82 -8.85
CA SER A 379 -23.38 20.70 -8.20
C SER A 379 -23.44 19.46 -9.09
N GLY A 380 -22.49 18.55 -8.92
CA GLY A 380 -22.46 17.29 -9.66
C GLY A 380 -21.97 16.14 -8.80
N LYS A 381 -22.52 14.94 -9.04
CA LYS A 381 -22.05 13.70 -8.40
C LYS A 381 -22.32 12.49 -9.27
N PHE A 382 -21.45 11.48 -9.19
CA PHE A 382 -21.73 10.16 -9.75
C PHE A 382 -22.47 9.30 -8.71
N LYS A 383 -23.59 8.70 -9.13
CA LYS A 383 -24.21 7.56 -8.46
C LYS A 383 -23.78 6.28 -9.19
N VAL A 384 -23.56 5.21 -8.42
CA VAL A 384 -23.16 3.90 -8.95
C VAL A 384 -24.33 2.92 -8.82
N ALA A 385 -24.51 2.04 -9.80
CA ALA A 385 -25.56 1.03 -9.80
C ALA A 385 -24.95 -0.38 -9.91
N GLY A 386 -25.02 -1.14 -8.82
CA GLY A 386 -24.49 -2.50 -8.73
C GLY A 386 -23.00 -2.58 -8.36
N PRO A 387 -22.48 -3.80 -8.15
CA PRO A 387 -21.07 -4.03 -7.88
C PRO A 387 -20.23 -3.85 -9.16
N PHE A 388 -18.97 -3.46 -8.99
CA PHE A 388 -18.00 -3.34 -10.06
C PHE A 388 -17.13 -4.61 -10.07
N GLU A 389 -17.32 -5.45 -11.08
CA GLU A 389 -16.58 -6.71 -11.24
C GLU A 389 -15.99 -6.79 -12.65
N VAL A 390 -14.79 -7.35 -12.76
CA VAL A 390 -14.16 -7.61 -14.06
C VAL A 390 -15.05 -8.58 -14.85
N GLY A 391 -15.44 -8.18 -16.07
CA GLY A 391 -16.31 -8.97 -16.94
C GLY A 391 -17.74 -8.43 -17.05
N LYS A 392 -18.14 -7.46 -16.21
CA LYS A 392 -19.47 -6.84 -16.23
C LYS A 392 -19.43 -5.41 -16.78
N ASP A 393 -20.53 -4.97 -17.37
CA ASP A 393 -20.69 -3.58 -17.79
C ASP A 393 -20.70 -2.63 -16.58
N LEU A 394 -20.07 -1.46 -16.70
CA LEU A 394 -20.12 -0.41 -15.69
C LEU A 394 -21.38 0.43 -15.89
N SER A 395 -22.13 0.64 -14.81
CA SER A 395 -23.35 1.45 -14.82
C SER A 395 -23.24 2.58 -13.79
N LEU A 396 -23.12 3.81 -14.28
CA LEU A 396 -23.03 5.03 -13.50
C LEU A 396 -24.20 5.96 -13.84
N THR A 397 -24.44 6.96 -13.02
CA THR A 397 -25.38 8.04 -13.32
C THR A 397 -24.78 9.35 -12.86
N LEU A 398 -24.52 10.26 -13.80
CA LEU A 398 -24.16 11.65 -13.49
C LEU A 398 -25.42 12.38 -13.06
N VAL A 399 -25.41 12.94 -11.86
CA VAL A 399 -26.48 13.78 -11.33
C VAL A 399 -25.99 15.22 -11.29
N LEU A 400 -26.71 16.12 -11.95
CA LEU A 400 -26.42 17.55 -11.97
C LEU A 400 -27.57 18.33 -11.36
N GLU A 401 -27.25 19.28 -10.49
CA GLU A 401 -28.21 20.16 -9.82
C GLU A 401 -27.86 21.61 -10.08
N ASN A 402 -28.85 22.42 -10.47
CA ASN A 402 -28.70 23.87 -10.54
C ASN A 402 -28.87 24.50 -9.16
N LEU A 403 -27.83 25.14 -8.64
CA LEU A 403 -27.88 25.78 -7.32
C LEU A 403 -28.44 27.20 -7.35
N GLN A 404 -28.73 27.74 -8.52
CA GLN A 404 -29.18 29.12 -8.70
C GLN A 404 -30.70 29.23 -8.88
N SER A 405 -31.20 30.47 -8.82
CA SER A 405 -32.61 30.82 -9.01
C SER A 405 -32.99 31.14 -10.46
N ASP A 406 -32.00 31.22 -11.35
CA ASP A 406 -32.14 31.36 -12.80
C ASP A 406 -31.75 30.05 -13.51
N ALA A 407 -32.22 29.88 -14.75
CA ALA A 407 -31.89 28.71 -15.54
C ALA A 407 -30.41 28.76 -15.96
N LYS A 408 -29.71 27.62 -15.88
CA LYS A 408 -28.30 27.50 -16.30
C LYS A 408 -28.17 26.50 -17.43
N THR A 409 -27.42 26.88 -18.47
CA THR A 409 -26.98 25.93 -19.51
C THR A 409 -25.60 25.42 -19.14
N VAL A 410 -25.49 24.11 -18.99
CA VAL A 410 -24.28 23.40 -18.57
C VAL A 410 -23.73 22.61 -19.75
N HIS A 411 -22.45 22.81 -20.05
CA HIS A 411 -21.66 21.98 -20.94
C HIS A 411 -20.87 20.98 -20.12
N VAL A 412 -20.93 19.70 -20.48
CA VAL A 412 -20.29 18.62 -19.73
C VAL A 412 -19.43 17.81 -20.68
N ASN A 413 -18.15 17.68 -20.37
CA ASN A 413 -17.25 16.72 -21.01
C ASN A 413 -16.98 15.58 -20.02
N MET A 414 -17.19 14.34 -20.46
CA MET A 414 -17.04 13.16 -19.62
C MET A 414 -16.03 12.20 -20.24
N THR A 415 -15.18 11.62 -19.40
CA THR A 415 -14.17 10.66 -19.85
C THR A 415 -14.03 9.52 -18.85
N ALA A 416 -13.59 8.37 -19.32
CA ALA A 416 -13.17 7.26 -18.48
C ALA A 416 -11.80 6.77 -18.94
N TRP A 417 -10.87 6.69 -18.00
CA TRP A 417 -9.50 6.23 -18.23
C TRP A 417 -9.19 5.04 -17.35
N SER A 418 -8.50 4.03 -17.88
CA SER A 418 -7.84 3.06 -17.02
C SER A 418 -6.69 3.75 -16.30
N THR A 419 -6.51 3.41 -15.02
CA THR A 419 -5.44 3.98 -14.19
C THR A 419 -4.63 2.86 -13.57
N VAL A 420 -3.40 3.18 -13.17
CA VAL A 420 -2.71 2.40 -12.13
C VAL A 420 -3.16 2.88 -10.76
N TYR A 421 -2.82 2.15 -9.68
CA TYR A 421 -3.26 2.51 -8.34
C TYR A 421 -2.69 3.84 -7.82
N THR A 422 -1.63 4.36 -8.44
CA THR A 422 -1.10 5.72 -8.18
C THR A 422 -1.90 6.83 -8.88
N ARG A 423 -3.11 6.51 -9.38
CA ARG A 423 -4.01 7.39 -10.16
C ARG A 423 -3.47 7.93 -11.48
N ARG A 424 -2.28 7.50 -11.91
CA ARG A 424 -1.77 7.86 -13.24
C ARG A 424 -2.67 7.27 -14.33
N PRO A 425 -3.20 8.08 -15.26
CA PRO A 425 -3.97 7.60 -16.39
C PRO A 425 -3.10 6.80 -17.37
N VAL A 426 -3.64 5.74 -17.94
CA VAL A 426 -2.92 4.85 -18.88
C VAL A 426 -3.58 4.88 -20.26
N HIS A 427 -4.87 4.54 -20.34
CA HIS A 427 -5.59 4.48 -21.61
C HIS A 427 -7.01 5.06 -21.52
N GLU A 428 -7.41 5.87 -22.50
CA GLU A 428 -8.80 6.33 -22.66
C GLU A 428 -9.67 5.11 -23.04
N ILE A 429 -10.69 4.83 -22.24
CA ILE A 429 -11.65 3.76 -22.45
C ILE A 429 -12.90 4.30 -23.16
N TRP A 430 -13.38 5.45 -22.69
CA TRP A 430 -14.67 6.01 -23.08
C TRP A 430 -14.67 7.52 -22.93
N LYS A 431 -15.44 8.20 -23.78
CA LYS A 431 -15.72 9.63 -23.66
C LYS A 431 -17.09 9.96 -24.24
N ASP A 432 -17.68 11.01 -23.70
CA ASP A 432 -18.93 11.57 -24.20
C ASP A 432 -19.07 13.04 -23.79
N SER A 433 -20.00 13.77 -24.39
CA SER A 433 -20.28 15.16 -24.04
C SER A 433 -21.75 15.47 -24.15
N ILE A 434 -22.27 16.26 -23.21
CA ILE A 434 -23.67 16.70 -23.23
C ILE A 434 -23.76 18.20 -22.99
N THR A 435 -24.80 18.82 -23.54
CA THR A 435 -25.21 20.19 -23.19
C THR A 435 -26.64 20.13 -22.70
N VAL A 436 -26.90 20.67 -21.52
CA VAL A 436 -28.22 20.63 -20.90
C VAL A 436 -28.57 21.96 -20.23
N THR A 437 -29.81 22.40 -20.42
CA THR A 437 -30.37 23.49 -19.62
C THR A 437 -31.09 22.92 -18.40
N LEU A 438 -30.70 23.39 -17.22
CA LEU A 438 -31.30 23.11 -15.93
C LEU A 438 -32.13 24.32 -15.50
N SER A 439 -33.40 24.10 -15.22
CA SER A 439 -34.30 25.09 -14.63
C SER A 439 -33.79 25.48 -13.22
N PRO A 440 -34.27 26.59 -12.64
CA PRO A 440 -33.93 26.97 -11.27
C PRO A 440 -34.13 25.80 -10.30
N LYS A 441 -33.11 25.46 -9.52
CA LYS A 441 -33.16 24.36 -8.52
C LYS A 441 -33.47 22.96 -9.08
N GLU A 442 -33.36 22.76 -10.39
CA GLU A 442 -33.63 21.47 -11.03
C GLU A 442 -32.44 20.49 -10.84
N GLU A 443 -32.76 19.24 -10.49
CA GLU A 443 -31.85 18.10 -10.57
C GLU A 443 -32.18 17.26 -11.82
N LYS A 444 -31.17 16.93 -12.64
CA LYS A 444 -31.29 15.97 -13.76
C LYS A 444 -30.26 14.85 -13.64
N GLN A 445 -30.61 13.70 -14.21
CA GLN A 445 -29.80 12.48 -14.16
C GLN A 445 -29.48 11.99 -15.56
N PHE A 446 -28.22 11.61 -15.78
CA PHE A 446 -27.69 11.14 -17.06
C PHE A 446 -27.05 9.77 -16.85
N PRO A 447 -27.72 8.68 -17.27
CA PRO A 447 -27.16 7.34 -17.19
C PRO A 447 -25.93 7.19 -18.09
N ILE A 448 -24.88 6.57 -17.56
CA ILE A 448 -23.64 6.27 -18.27
C ILE A 448 -23.43 4.77 -18.21
N LYS A 449 -23.22 4.15 -19.38
CA LYS A 449 -22.94 2.74 -19.52
C LYS A 449 -21.64 2.54 -20.29
N ILE A 450 -20.68 1.85 -19.68
CA ILE A 450 -19.41 1.47 -20.30
C ILE A 450 -19.35 -0.06 -20.31
N SER A 451 -19.40 -0.66 -21.50
CA SER A 451 -19.43 -2.11 -21.67
C SER A 451 -18.11 -2.78 -21.34
N TYR A 452 -18.13 -4.05 -20.90
CA TYR A 452 -16.92 -4.84 -20.72
C TYR A 452 -16.06 -4.86 -21.99
N THR A 453 -16.71 -4.92 -23.16
CA THR A 453 -16.01 -4.94 -24.45
C THR A 453 -15.19 -3.68 -24.72
N GLU A 454 -15.61 -2.52 -24.22
CA GLU A 454 -14.89 -1.25 -24.38
C GLU A 454 -13.65 -1.21 -23.49
N TYR A 455 -13.75 -1.64 -22.22
CA TYR A 455 -12.65 -1.48 -21.27
C TYR A 455 -11.69 -2.67 -21.18
N GLN A 456 -12.11 -3.90 -21.51
CA GLN A 456 -11.33 -5.13 -21.23
C GLN A 456 -9.89 -5.11 -21.79
N ARG A 457 -9.68 -4.48 -22.95
CA ARG A 457 -8.37 -4.48 -23.62
C ARG A 457 -7.40 -3.46 -23.03
N GLN A 458 -7.94 -2.45 -22.36
CA GLN A 458 -7.21 -1.30 -21.85
C GLN A 458 -7.15 -1.30 -20.32
N LEU A 459 -7.77 -2.29 -19.68
CA LEU A 459 -7.75 -2.43 -18.23
C LEU A 459 -6.35 -2.83 -17.76
N THR A 460 -5.85 -2.11 -16.76
CA THR A 460 -4.55 -2.39 -16.12
C THR A 460 -4.65 -3.58 -15.17
N THR A 461 -3.51 -4.11 -14.72
CA THR A 461 -3.46 -5.15 -13.67
C THR A 461 -4.07 -4.71 -12.34
N ASP A 462 -4.13 -3.39 -12.09
CA ASP A 462 -4.71 -2.81 -10.89
C ASP A 462 -6.25 -2.78 -10.95
N LYS A 463 -6.82 -2.97 -12.15
CA LYS A 463 -8.26 -3.04 -12.40
C LYS A 463 -9.00 -1.79 -11.93
N MET A 464 -8.39 -0.63 -12.17
CA MET A 464 -8.91 0.66 -11.79
C MET A 464 -9.28 1.51 -13.00
N ILE A 465 -10.39 2.22 -12.89
CA ILE A 465 -10.90 3.15 -13.90
C ILE A 465 -11.30 4.44 -13.19
N GLN A 466 -10.80 5.57 -13.66
CA GLN A 466 -11.25 6.87 -13.24
C GLN A 466 -12.27 7.41 -14.24
N VAL A 467 -13.45 7.79 -13.75
CA VAL A 467 -14.49 8.47 -14.53
C VAL A 467 -14.55 9.92 -14.09
N THR A 468 -14.45 10.85 -15.04
CA THR A 468 -14.54 12.29 -14.78
C THR A 468 -15.69 12.91 -15.57
N ALA A 469 -16.26 13.98 -15.02
CA ALA A 469 -17.14 14.90 -15.73
C ALA A 469 -16.73 16.34 -15.38
N LEU A 470 -16.20 17.06 -16.37
CA LEU A 470 -15.90 18.48 -16.23
C LEU A 470 -17.10 19.28 -16.74
N CYS A 471 -17.77 19.97 -15.82
CA CYS A 471 -18.97 20.73 -16.08
C CYS A 471 -18.65 22.23 -16.12
N HIS A 472 -19.19 22.95 -17.11
CA HIS A 472 -18.96 24.37 -17.31
C HIS A 472 -20.27 25.11 -17.59
N VAL A 473 -20.46 26.23 -16.89
CA VAL A 473 -21.50 27.22 -17.15
C VAL A 473 -20.81 28.49 -17.63
N GLU A 474 -21.30 29.11 -18.71
CA GLU A 474 -20.72 30.33 -19.26
C GLU A 474 -20.70 31.45 -18.19
N GLY A 475 -19.51 32.04 -17.97
CA GLY A 475 -19.29 33.06 -16.94
C GLY A 475 -19.24 32.55 -15.50
N GLY A 476 -19.47 31.25 -15.26
CA GLY A 476 -19.34 30.60 -13.96
C GLY A 476 -18.00 29.87 -13.79
N ILE A 477 -17.80 29.28 -12.60
CA ILE A 477 -16.65 28.41 -12.33
C ILE A 477 -16.91 26.99 -12.84
N GLN A 478 -15.84 26.28 -13.18
CA GLN A 478 -15.91 24.87 -13.58
C GLN A 478 -16.20 23.98 -12.36
N VAL A 479 -16.91 22.87 -12.58
CA VAL A 479 -17.16 21.84 -11.58
C VAL A 479 -16.64 20.52 -12.10
N LEU A 480 -15.66 19.96 -11.41
CA LEU A 480 -15.11 18.64 -11.70
C LEU A 480 -15.81 17.61 -10.80
N VAL A 481 -16.40 16.60 -11.43
CA VAL A 481 -16.99 15.44 -10.75
C VAL A 481 -16.14 14.23 -11.08
N GLN A 482 -15.76 13.45 -10.07
CA GLN A 482 -14.86 12.31 -10.26
C GLN A 482 -15.34 11.08 -9.52
N ARG A 483 -15.01 9.91 -10.07
CA ARG A 483 -15.22 8.63 -9.42
C ARG A 483 -14.11 7.66 -9.82
N ASP A 484 -13.30 7.26 -8.84
CA ASP A 484 -12.40 6.13 -8.99
C ASP A 484 -13.17 4.83 -8.74
N ILE A 485 -13.09 3.92 -9.71
CA ILE A 485 -13.74 2.61 -9.70
C ILE A 485 -12.64 1.56 -9.59
N THR A 486 -12.79 0.66 -8.62
CA THR A 486 -11.98 -0.56 -8.52
C THR A 486 -12.87 -1.74 -8.85
N LEU A 487 -12.43 -2.59 -9.78
CA LEU A 487 -13.17 -3.79 -10.18
C LEU A 487 -12.71 -4.99 -9.35
N ASP A 488 -13.66 -5.67 -8.74
CA ASP A 488 -13.43 -6.94 -8.06
C ASP A 488 -13.07 -8.03 -9.06
N ASN A 489 -12.15 -8.90 -8.65
CA ASN A 489 -11.90 -10.12 -9.40
C ASN A 489 -13.07 -11.09 -9.25
N PRO A 490 -13.24 -11.99 -10.23
CA PRO A 490 -14.17 -13.10 -10.07
C PRO A 490 -13.81 -13.96 -8.86
N ALA A 491 -14.83 -14.46 -8.16
CA ALA A 491 -14.63 -15.23 -6.94
C ALA A 491 -13.98 -16.60 -7.21
N ILE A 492 -13.14 -17.03 -6.26
CA ILE A 492 -12.59 -18.38 -6.17
C ILE A 492 -13.07 -19.00 -4.87
N ASP A 493 -13.64 -20.19 -4.97
CA ASP A 493 -14.07 -20.96 -3.80
C ASP A 493 -13.03 -22.04 -3.45
N ILE A 494 -12.76 -22.19 -2.15
CA ILE A 494 -11.81 -23.17 -1.61
C ILE A 494 -12.53 -24.06 -0.60
N GLN A 495 -12.52 -25.35 -0.87
CA GLN A 495 -13.18 -26.36 -0.03
C GLN A 495 -12.16 -27.38 0.49
N VAL A 496 -12.05 -27.50 1.81
CA VAL A 496 -11.28 -28.57 2.46
C VAL A 496 -12.22 -29.75 2.69
N LEU A 497 -11.98 -30.86 2.02
CA LEU A 497 -12.88 -32.02 1.96
C LEU A 497 -12.60 -33.04 3.07
N GLY A 498 -12.66 -32.57 4.31
CA GLY A 498 -12.46 -33.42 5.48
C GLY A 498 -11.88 -32.67 6.67
N GLU A 499 -11.61 -33.42 7.73
CA GLU A 499 -10.94 -32.90 8.92
C GLU A 499 -9.42 -32.87 8.65
N ALA A 500 -8.81 -31.68 8.66
CA ALA A 500 -7.37 -31.53 8.59
C ALA A 500 -6.75 -32.01 9.91
N LYS A 501 -5.68 -32.80 9.85
CA LYS A 501 -4.96 -33.31 11.02
C LYS A 501 -3.47 -33.36 10.72
N VAL A 502 -2.66 -33.12 11.75
CA VAL A 502 -1.20 -33.24 11.66
C VAL A 502 -0.79 -34.61 11.10
N ASN A 503 0.08 -34.58 10.08
CA ASN A 503 0.63 -35.72 9.35
C ASN A 503 -0.42 -36.62 8.68
N LYS A 504 -1.61 -36.09 8.35
CA LYS A 504 -2.62 -36.80 7.56
C LYS A 504 -3.01 -36.00 6.32
N GLU A 505 -3.12 -36.70 5.20
CA GLU A 505 -3.59 -36.09 3.97
C GLU A 505 -5.06 -35.67 4.09
N VAL A 506 -5.38 -34.47 3.59
CA VAL A 506 -6.75 -33.99 3.39
C VAL A 506 -6.87 -33.41 1.99
N ASP A 507 -7.95 -33.78 1.28
CA ASP A 507 -8.21 -33.29 -0.07
C ASP A 507 -8.75 -31.84 -0.03
N VAL A 508 -8.33 -31.03 -0.99
CA VAL A 508 -8.80 -29.65 -1.18
C VAL A 508 -9.26 -29.47 -2.62
N GLU A 509 -10.37 -28.78 -2.81
CA GLU A 509 -10.87 -28.34 -4.10
C GLU A 509 -10.81 -26.83 -4.23
N VAL A 510 -10.25 -26.36 -5.33
CA VAL A 510 -10.30 -24.96 -5.76
C VAL A 510 -11.21 -24.86 -6.96
N ILE A 511 -12.19 -23.98 -6.86
CA ILE A 511 -13.29 -23.84 -7.79
C ILE A 511 -13.26 -22.42 -8.39
N PHE A 512 -13.26 -22.35 -9.71
CA PHE A 512 -13.35 -21.09 -10.46
C PHE A 512 -14.38 -21.24 -11.58
N THR A 513 -15.15 -20.18 -11.82
CA THR A 513 -16.13 -20.11 -12.92
C THR A 513 -15.77 -18.95 -13.83
N ASN A 514 -15.63 -19.20 -15.13
CA ASN A 514 -15.34 -18.16 -16.10
C ASN A 514 -16.56 -17.22 -16.25
N PRO A 515 -16.47 -15.94 -15.83
CA PRO A 515 -17.62 -15.03 -15.83
C PRO A 515 -17.77 -14.24 -17.14
N ILE A 516 -16.86 -14.41 -18.10
CA ILE A 516 -16.87 -13.66 -19.37
C ILE A 516 -17.27 -14.55 -20.53
N GLU A 517 -17.72 -13.92 -21.62
CA GLU A 517 -18.12 -14.60 -22.86
C GLU A 517 -16.92 -15.15 -23.66
N ALA A 518 -15.70 -14.71 -23.35
CA ALA A 518 -14.49 -15.23 -23.99
C ALA A 518 -13.98 -16.49 -23.28
N GLU A 519 -13.36 -17.39 -24.04
CA GLU A 519 -12.62 -18.51 -23.47
C GLU A 519 -11.40 -18.00 -22.69
N VAL A 520 -11.15 -18.61 -21.54
CA VAL A 520 -10.02 -18.32 -20.66
C VAL A 520 -8.98 -19.43 -20.79
N MET A 521 -7.73 -19.05 -21.02
CA MET A 521 -6.61 -19.91 -21.38
C MET A 521 -5.47 -19.74 -20.37
N ASP A 522 -4.48 -20.64 -20.43
CA ASP A 522 -3.25 -20.57 -19.61
C ASP A 522 -3.51 -20.49 -18.10
N CYS A 523 -4.55 -21.19 -17.64
CA CYS A 523 -4.96 -21.21 -16.25
C CYS A 523 -3.93 -21.92 -15.36
N VAL A 524 -3.43 -21.24 -14.33
CA VAL A 524 -2.47 -21.77 -13.37
C VAL A 524 -2.89 -21.40 -11.95
N LEU A 525 -2.78 -22.36 -11.04
CA LEU A 525 -2.93 -22.16 -9.61
C LEU A 525 -1.57 -22.22 -8.92
N HIS A 526 -1.24 -21.19 -8.16
CA HIS A 526 -0.16 -21.19 -7.18
C HIS A 526 -0.74 -21.28 -5.78
N ILE A 527 -0.37 -22.33 -5.06
CA ILE A 527 -0.90 -22.64 -3.74
C ILE A 527 0.24 -22.59 -2.74
N GLN A 528 0.00 -21.93 -1.60
CA GLN A 528 0.96 -21.77 -0.53
C GLN A 528 0.26 -21.83 0.83
N GLY A 529 0.94 -22.34 1.86
CA GLY A 529 0.41 -22.33 3.22
C GLY A 529 1.46 -22.86 4.19
N ASN A 530 1.90 -22.01 5.12
CA ASN A 530 2.86 -22.41 6.14
C ASN A 530 2.26 -23.55 6.96
N ASP A 531 3.08 -24.55 7.25
CA ASP A 531 2.70 -25.78 7.93
C ASP A 531 1.59 -26.63 7.24
N LEU A 532 1.10 -26.24 6.06
CA LEU A 532 0.10 -26.99 5.30
C LEU A 532 0.71 -27.72 4.10
N LEU A 533 1.71 -27.10 3.48
CA LEU A 533 2.50 -27.66 2.39
C LEU A 533 3.95 -27.15 2.43
N ARG A 534 4.85 -27.87 1.76
CA ARG A 534 6.25 -27.44 1.61
C ARG A 534 6.42 -26.64 0.33
N GLY A 535 6.87 -25.39 0.45
CA GLY A 535 7.08 -24.52 -0.70
C GLY A 535 5.78 -24.06 -1.36
N ILE A 536 5.84 -23.79 -2.66
CA ILE A 536 4.70 -23.37 -3.48
C ILE A 536 4.34 -24.53 -4.41
N LEU A 537 3.07 -24.94 -4.39
CA LEU A 537 2.52 -25.93 -5.31
C LEU A 537 1.93 -25.22 -6.53
N GLU A 538 2.42 -25.56 -7.71
CA GLU A 538 1.90 -25.05 -8.99
C GLU A 538 1.07 -26.14 -9.69
N ILE A 539 -0.14 -25.80 -10.12
CA ILE A 539 -1.04 -26.71 -10.83
C ILE A 539 -1.62 -26.02 -12.06
N ALA A 540 -1.40 -26.60 -13.24
CA ALA A 540 -2.10 -26.20 -14.45
C ALA A 540 -3.58 -26.61 -14.36
N ALA A 541 -4.47 -25.66 -14.60
CA ALA A 541 -5.92 -25.87 -14.68
C ALA A 541 -6.37 -25.89 -16.15
N PRO A 542 -7.49 -26.55 -16.47
CA PRO A 542 -8.01 -26.57 -17.84
C PRO A 542 -8.42 -25.17 -18.30
N GLN A 543 -8.37 -24.94 -19.61
CA GLN A 543 -9.04 -23.80 -20.25
C GLN A 543 -10.55 -23.88 -20.03
N LEU A 544 -11.22 -22.73 -19.98
CA LEU A 544 -12.64 -22.62 -19.62
C LEU A 544 -13.41 -21.79 -20.63
N LYS A 545 -14.47 -22.37 -21.20
CA LYS A 545 -15.43 -21.64 -22.03
C LYS A 545 -16.28 -20.70 -21.19
N ALA A 546 -17.04 -19.83 -21.85
CA ALA A 546 -17.98 -18.92 -21.19
C ALA A 546 -18.91 -19.66 -20.23
N GLY A 547 -18.95 -19.22 -18.96
CA GLY A 547 -19.76 -19.82 -17.91
C GLY A 547 -19.30 -21.20 -17.42
N GLU A 548 -18.21 -21.75 -17.96
CA GLU A 548 -17.68 -23.06 -17.55
C GLU A 548 -17.01 -22.98 -16.17
N LYS A 549 -17.10 -24.08 -15.42
CA LYS A 549 -16.56 -24.21 -14.06
C LYS A 549 -15.39 -25.19 -14.06
N SER A 550 -14.24 -24.76 -13.55
CA SER A 550 -13.12 -25.64 -13.21
C SER A 550 -13.22 -26.11 -11.76
N THR A 551 -12.76 -27.32 -11.49
CA THR A 551 -12.52 -27.83 -10.13
C THR A 551 -11.17 -28.52 -10.12
N THR A 552 -10.19 -27.87 -9.51
CA THR A 552 -8.83 -28.40 -9.39
C THR A 552 -8.65 -28.98 -7.99
N LYS A 553 -8.15 -30.22 -7.92
CA LYS A 553 -7.97 -30.94 -6.66
C LYS A 553 -6.49 -31.12 -6.33
N PHE A 554 -6.16 -31.02 -5.05
CA PHE A 554 -4.85 -31.38 -4.52
C PHE A 554 -4.97 -31.82 -3.06
N LYS A 555 -3.86 -32.24 -2.48
CA LYS A 555 -3.79 -32.70 -1.10
C LYS A 555 -2.93 -31.79 -0.26
N LEU A 556 -3.36 -31.55 0.97
CA LEU A 556 -2.55 -30.95 2.02
C LEU A 556 -2.08 -32.02 3.01
N THR A 557 -0.90 -31.83 3.58
CA THR A 557 -0.40 -32.65 4.69
C THR A 557 0.11 -31.72 5.77
N PRO A 558 -0.76 -31.34 6.73
CA PRO A 558 -0.37 -30.39 7.76
C PRO A 558 0.74 -30.92 8.69
N PHE A 559 1.64 -30.06 9.14
CA PHE A 559 2.76 -30.40 10.01
C PHE A 559 2.60 -29.90 11.45
N GLU A 560 1.79 -28.86 11.66
CA GLU A 560 1.56 -28.22 12.96
C GLU A 560 0.06 -28.01 13.23
N THR A 561 -0.34 -28.07 14.50
CA THR A 561 -1.74 -27.87 14.93
C THR A 561 -2.15 -26.39 14.90
N GLY A 562 -3.46 -26.15 14.93
CA GLY A 562 -4.04 -24.81 15.09
C GLY A 562 -4.56 -24.21 13.79
N PRO A 563 -5.01 -22.94 13.81
CA PRO A 563 -5.46 -22.26 12.60
C PRO A 563 -4.28 -21.97 11.68
N LYS A 564 -4.39 -22.37 10.42
CA LYS A 564 -3.40 -22.14 9.36
C LYS A 564 -4.08 -21.51 8.15
N HIS A 565 -3.35 -20.71 7.38
CA HIS A 565 -3.90 -20.06 6.19
C HIS A 565 -3.39 -20.70 4.91
N LEU A 566 -4.32 -21.16 4.08
CA LEU A 566 -4.07 -21.62 2.73
C LEU A 566 -4.29 -20.46 1.75
N LEU A 567 -3.22 -20.00 1.12
CA LEU A 567 -3.21 -18.99 0.06
C LEU A 567 -3.33 -19.65 -1.31
N VAL A 568 -4.19 -19.10 -2.15
CA VAL A 568 -4.35 -19.51 -3.54
C VAL A 568 -4.28 -18.27 -4.43
N ASN A 569 -3.40 -18.31 -5.42
CA ASN A 569 -3.35 -17.36 -6.52
C ASN A 569 -3.70 -18.08 -7.82
N PHE A 570 -4.79 -17.65 -8.47
CA PHE A 570 -5.17 -18.12 -9.79
C PHE A 570 -4.83 -17.06 -10.83
N SER A 571 -4.11 -17.46 -11.87
CA SER A 571 -3.75 -16.60 -12.98
C SER A 571 -4.10 -17.26 -14.31
N CYS A 572 -4.56 -16.46 -15.26
CA CYS A 572 -4.84 -16.89 -16.63
C CYS A 572 -4.63 -15.70 -17.59
N ASP A 573 -4.82 -15.92 -18.90
CA ASP A 573 -4.61 -14.90 -19.92
C ASP A 573 -5.52 -13.66 -19.80
N LYS A 574 -6.70 -13.79 -19.16
CA LYS A 574 -7.68 -12.71 -18.96
C LYS A 574 -7.76 -12.17 -17.53
N PHE A 575 -7.41 -12.99 -16.54
CA PHE A 575 -7.50 -12.63 -15.13
C PHE A 575 -6.13 -12.90 -14.47
N PRO A 576 -5.25 -11.89 -14.44
CA PRO A 576 -3.99 -12.03 -13.74
C PRO A 576 -4.22 -11.94 -12.22
N ASP A 577 -3.60 -12.86 -11.50
CA ASP A 577 -3.35 -12.80 -10.07
C ASP A 577 -4.61 -12.63 -9.19
N ILE A 578 -5.62 -13.49 -9.40
CA ILE A 578 -6.75 -13.59 -8.48
C ILE A 578 -6.31 -14.31 -7.20
N LYS A 579 -6.13 -13.53 -6.13
CA LYS A 579 -5.78 -14.04 -4.81
C LYS A 579 -6.99 -14.28 -3.94
N THR A 580 -6.97 -15.39 -3.22
CA THR A 580 -7.90 -15.70 -2.14
C THR A 580 -7.17 -16.51 -1.08
N PHE A 581 -7.77 -16.66 0.10
CA PHE A 581 -7.24 -17.51 1.16
C PHE A 581 -8.34 -18.20 1.95
N LYS A 582 -7.97 -19.27 2.65
CA LYS A 582 -8.87 -20.04 3.50
C LYS A 582 -8.16 -20.43 4.79
N VAL A 583 -8.83 -20.19 5.93
CA VAL A 583 -8.40 -20.75 7.21
C VAL A 583 -8.69 -22.25 7.25
N VAL A 584 -7.67 -23.04 7.58
CA VAL A 584 -7.70 -24.47 7.79
C VAL A 584 -7.40 -24.73 9.26
N ASN A 585 -8.34 -25.32 10.00
CA ASN A 585 -8.11 -25.71 11.38
C ASN A 585 -7.54 -27.13 11.42
N VAL A 586 -6.28 -27.27 11.87
CA VAL A 586 -5.50 -28.52 11.88
C VAL A 586 -5.44 -29.18 13.25
#